data_AF-A0AAN8Y8Q9-F1
#
_entry.id   AF-A0AAN8Y8Q9-F1
#
_cell.length_a   1.000
_cell.length_b   1.000
_cell.length_c   1.000
_cell.angle_alpha   90.00
_cell.angle_beta   90.00
_cell.angle_gamma   90.00
#
_symmetry.space_group_name_H-M   'P 1'
#
loop_
_entity.id
_entity.type
_entity.pdbx_description
1 polymer ?
#
loop_
_entity_poly.entity_id
_entity_poly.type
_entity_poly.pdbx_seq_one_letter_code
_entity_poly.pdbx_strand_id
1 'polypeptide(L)'
;MMVLLSGLLPNPKIETSVLSISLNTCSMVYMIPLGLSGATSIRVSNELGAGRPQAARLAASTAVFLVATEGVTAAIVLIFVRKL
;
A
#
# COMPACT_ATOMS: atom_id res chain seq x y z
N MET A 1 15.20 5.19 7.90
CA MET A 1 15.61 5.11 9.32
C MET A 1 15.62 3.68 9.85
N MET A 2 14.58 2.87 9.62
CA MET A 2 14.56 1.44 9.99
C MET A 2 15.82 0.66 9.56
N VAL A 3 16.25 0.80 8.29
CA VAL A 3 17.48 0.16 7.77
C VAL A 3 18.76 0.57 8.52
N LEU A 4 18.88 1.84 8.92
CA LEU A 4 20.06 2.32 9.66
C LEU A 4 20.13 1.74 11.07
N LEU A 5 18.98 1.61 11.73
CA LEU A 5 18.88 0.99 13.06
C LEU A 5 19.16 -0.51 13.01
N SER A 6 18.86 -1.18 11.89
CA SER A 6 19.17 -2.60 11.69
C SER A 6 20.67 -2.91 11.65
N GLY A 7 21.52 -1.90 11.41
CA GLY A 7 22.97 -2.02 11.48
C GLY A 7 23.52 -2.17 12.91
N LEU A 8 22.69 -1.94 13.95
CA LEU A 8 23.05 -2.14 15.36
C LEU A 8 22.70 -3.55 15.88
N LEU A 9 22.04 -4.40 15.07
CA LEU A 9 21.65 -5.74 15.49
C LEU A 9 22.85 -6.71 15.50
N PRO A 10 22.74 -7.86 16.20
CA PRO A 10 23.83 -8.83 16.38
C PRO A 10 24.44 -9.36 15.07
N ASN A 11 23.66 -9.36 13.98
CA ASN A 11 24.09 -9.84 12.67
C ASN A 11 23.79 -8.79 11.57
N PRO A 12 24.49 -7.64 11.58
CA PRO A 12 24.04 -6.43 10.91
C PRO A 12 23.98 -6.57 9.38
N LYS A 13 24.84 -7.39 8.76
CA LYS A 13 24.78 -7.67 7.32
C LYS A 13 23.49 -8.38 6.91
N ILE A 14 23.09 -9.42 7.65
CA ILE A 14 21.90 -10.23 7.31
C ILE A 14 20.64 -9.45 7.64
N GLU A 15 20.56 -8.90 8.85
CA GLU A 15 19.41 -8.15 9.34
C GLU A 15 19.12 -6.94 8.45
N THR A 16 20.13 -6.15 8.11
CA THR A 16 19.97 -4.96 7.25
C THR A 16 19.54 -5.34 5.84
N SER A 17 20.04 -6.45 5.30
CA SER A 17 19.68 -6.93 3.96
C SER A 17 18.24 -7.42 3.92
N VAL A 18 17.81 -8.24 4.88
CA VAL A 18 16.43 -8.74 5.00
C VAL A 18 15.45 -7.57 5.19
N LEU A 19 15.80 -6.61 6.05
CA LEU A 19 14.96 -5.43 6.27
C LEU A 19 14.87 -4.55 5.03
N SER A 20 15.97 -4.37 4.30
CA SER A 20 15.98 -3.59 3.05
C SER A 20 15.11 -4.22 1.97
N ILE A 21 15.20 -5.55 1.79
CA ILE A 21 14.35 -6.29 0.86
C ILE A 21 12.88 -6.15 1.28
N SER A 22 12.57 -6.38 2.56
CA SER A 22 11.21 -6.28 3.09
C SER A 22 10.60 -4.90 2.86
N LEU A 23 11.35 -3.84 3.17
CA LEU A 23 10.89 -2.46 2.94
C LEU A 23 10.74 -2.14 1.46
N ASN A 24 11.65 -2.61 0.60
CA ASN A 24 11.55 -2.40 -0.84
C ASN A 24 10.29 -3.09 -1.41
N THR A 25 10.02 -4.33 -1.00
CA THR A 25 8.79 -5.05 -1.37
C THR A 25 7.55 -4.33 -0.86
N CYS A 26 7.53 -3.88 0.40
CA CYS A 26 6.43 -3.10 0.94
C CYS A 26 6.20 -1.80 0.16
N SER A 27 7.28 -1.07 -0.18
CA SER A 27 7.19 0.16 -0.97
C SER A 27 6.65 -0.11 -2.38
N MET A 28 7.05 -1.21 -3.01
CA MET A 28 6.56 -1.59 -4.34
C MET A 28 5.06 -1.87 -4.32
N VAL A 29 4.57 -2.63 -3.34
CA VAL A 29 3.13 -2.91 -3.18
C VAL A 29 2.37 -1.62 -2.84
N TYR A 30 2.91 -0.79 -1.95
CA TYR A 30 2.25 0.43 -1.47
C TYR A 30 2.04 1.51 -2.55
N MET A 31 2.76 1.47 -3.67
CA MET A 31 2.52 2.40 -4.78
C MET A 31 1.11 2.30 -5.35
N ILE A 32 0.49 1.12 -5.31
CA ILE A 32 -0.86 0.89 -5.84
C ILE A 32 -1.93 1.61 -4.99
N PRO A 33 -2.05 1.35 -3.67
CA PRO A 33 -3.01 2.06 -2.83
C PRO A 33 -2.69 3.56 -2.73
N LEU A 34 -1.42 3.97 -2.85
CA LEU A 34 -1.06 5.39 -2.91
C LEU A 34 -1.68 6.08 -4.14
N GLY A 35 -1.57 5.47 -5.33
CA GLY A 35 -2.20 5.99 -6.55
C GLY A 35 -3.72 6.02 -6.46
N LEU A 36 -4.33 4.95 -5.93
CA LEU A 36 -5.77 4.88 -5.68
C LEU A 36 -6.24 5.96 -4.71
N SER A 37 -5.47 6.24 -3.65
CA SER A 37 -5.76 7.31 -2.70
C SER A 37 -5.80 8.68 -3.37
N GLY A 38 -4.82 8.99 -4.23
CA GLY A 38 -4.82 10.23 -5.01
C GLY A 38 -6.02 10.36 -5.95
N ALA A 39 -6.31 9.31 -6.72
CA ALA A 39 -7.46 9.29 -7.63
C ALA A 39 -8.80 9.43 -6.89
N THR A 40 -8.93 8.75 -5.75
CA THR A 40 -10.13 8.82 -4.90
C THR A 40 -10.28 10.21 -4.30
N SER A 41 -9.20 10.81 -3.82
CA SER A 41 -9.22 12.18 -3.27
C SER A 41 -9.73 13.17 -4.32
N ILE A 42 -9.20 13.13 -5.55
CA ILE A 42 -9.65 13.99 -6.64
C ILE A 42 -11.14 13.77 -6.93
N ARG A 43 -11.57 12.51 -7.05
CA ARG A 43 -12.96 12.20 -7.37
C ARG A 43 -13.94 12.62 -6.26
N VAL A 44 -13.62 12.32 -5.01
CA VAL A 44 -14.43 12.70 -3.85
C VAL A 44 -14.50 14.22 -3.73
N SER A 45 -13.37 14.93 -3.87
CA SER A 45 -13.33 16.40 -3.85
C SER A 45 -14.20 17.00 -4.95
N ASN A 46 -14.15 16.46 -6.18
CA ASN A 46 -14.96 16.94 -7.29
C ASN A 46 -16.46 16.74 -7.06
N GLU A 47 -16.88 15.55 -6.60
CA GLU A 47 -18.29 15.27 -6.33
C GLU A 47 -18.82 16.11 -5.15
N LEU A 48 -18.02 16.33 -4.10
CA LEU A 48 -18.38 17.23 -3.01
C LEU A 48 -18.48 18.68 -3.49
N GLY A 49 -17.52 19.16 -4.29
CA GLY A 49 -17.54 20.49 -4.90
C GLY A 49 -18.74 20.72 -5.83
N ALA A 50 -19.26 19.66 -6.45
CA ALA A 50 -20.47 19.68 -7.26
C ALA A 50 -21.77 19.53 -6.45
N GLY A 51 -21.71 19.47 -5.12
CA GLY A 51 -22.89 19.28 -4.26
C GLY A 51 -23.51 17.89 -4.35
N ARG A 52 -22.74 16.85 -4.71
CA ARG A 52 -23.17 15.46 -4.90
C ARG A 52 -22.64 14.53 -3.80
N PRO A 53 -23.16 14.59 -2.56
CA PRO A 53 -22.63 13.81 -1.43
C PRO A 53 -22.79 12.30 -1.59
N GLN A 54 -23.84 11.84 -2.28
CA GLN A 54 -24.06 10.41 -2.53
C GLN A 54 -22.99 9.83 -3.48
N ALA A 55 -22.64 10.58 -4.53
CA ALA A 55 -21.60 10.18 -5.47
C ALA A 55 -20.21 10.20 -4.81
N ALA A 56 -19.94 11.19 -3.96
CA ALA A 56 -18.73 11.25 -3.14
C ALA A 56 -18.61 10.03 -2.22
N ARG A 57 -19.70 9.64 -1.53
CA ARG A 57 -19.73 8.45 -0.67
C ARG A 57 -19.48 7.17 -1.48
N LEU A 58 -20.11 7.05 -2.65
CA LEU A 58 -19.89 5.92 -3.54
C LEU A 58 -18.42 5.82 -3.98
N ALA A 59 -17.81 6.94 -4.38
CA ALA A 59 -16.40 6.99 -4.76
C ALA A 59 -15.46 6.56 -3.61
N ALA A 60 -15.76 6.96 -2.37
CA ALA A 60 -15.01 6.50 -1.20
C ALA A 60 -15.20 5.00 -0.93
N SER A 61 -16.45 4.50 -1.00
CA SER A 61 -16.73 3.08 -0.79
C SER A 61 -16.10 2.17 -1.85
N THR A 62 -16.09 2.57 -3.12
CA THR A 62 -15.43 1.81 -4.18
C THR A 62 -13.92 1.78 -4.00
N ALA A 63 -13.32 2.88 -3.54
CA ALA A 63 -11.90 2.93 -3.23
C ALA A 63 -11.51 1.97 -2.11
N VAL A 64 -12.30 1.90 -1.03
CA VAL A 64 -12.06 0.94 0.07
C VAL A 64 -12.12 -0.49 -0.44
N PHE A 65 -13.09 -0.82 -1.29
CA PHE A 65 -13.18 -2.16 -1.88
C PHE A 65 -11.96 -2.48 -2.76
N LEU A 66 -11.53 -1.55 -3.61
CA LEU A 66 -10.36 -1.72 -4.46
C LEU A 66 -9.08 -1.96 -3.63
N VAL A 67 -8.84 -1.15 -2.61
CA VAL A 67 -7.68 -1.31 -1.71
C VAL A 67 -7.73 -2.64 -0.95
N ALA A 68 -8.91 -3.08 -0.50
CA ALA A 68 -9.07 -4.38 0.13
C ALA A 68 -8.74 -5.53 -0.83
N THR A 69 -9.25 -5.48 -2.07
CA THR A 69 -8.96 -6.49 -3.09
C THR A 69 -7.49 -6.53 -3.50
N GLU A 70 -6.85 -5.36 -3.59
CA GLU A 70 -5.42 -5.22 -3.87
C GLU A 70 -4.60 -5.86 -2.75
N GLY A 71 -4.86 -5.53 -1.49
CA GLY A 71 -4.15 -6.10 -0.34
C GLY A 71 -4.27 -7.63 -0.24
N VAL A 72 -5.45 -8.18 -0.51
CA VAL A 72 -5.65 -9.65 -0.58
C VAL A 72 -4.83 -10.26 -1.72
N THR A 73 -4.84 -9.62 -2.89
CA THR A 73 -4.08 -10.10 -4.06
C THR A 73 -2.58 -10.06 -3.79
N ALA A 74 -2.08 -8.97 -3.22
CA ALA A 74 -0.67 -8.84 -2.83
C ALA A 74 -0.26 -9.90 -1.80
N ALA A 75 -1.09 -10.14 -0.79
CA ALA A 75 -0.85 -11.19 0.21
C ALA A 75 -0.77 -12.58 -0.44
N ILE A 76 -1.71 -12.92 -1.33
CA ILE A 76 -1.71 -14.20 -2.06
C ILE A 76 -0.42 -14.34 -2.88
N VAL A 77 -0.04 -13.32 -3.66
CA VAL A 77 1.16 -13.33 -4.49
C VAL A 77 2.42 -13.52 -3.62
N LEU A 78 2.57 -12.76 -2.54
CA LEU A 78 3.73 -12.87 -1.65
C LEU A 78 3.83 -14.26 -0.99
N ILE A 79 2.70 -14.84 -0.57
CA ILE A 79 2.67 -16.20 -0.01
C ILE A 79 3.04 -17.23 -1.06
N PHE A 80 2.54 -17.10 -2.29
CA PHE A 80 2.85 -18.00 -3.40
C PHE A 80 4.32 -17.91 -3.81
N VAL A 81 4.88 -16.71 -3.93
CA VAL A 81 6.30 -16.52 -4.27
C VAL A 81 7.20 -17.11 -3.21
N ARG A 82 6.81 -17.08 -1.92
CA ARG A 82 7.56 -17.75 -0.84
C ARG A 82 7.55 -19.29 -0.93
N LYS A 83 6.60 -19.86 -1.69
CA LYS A 83 6.41 -21.31 -1.87
C LYS A 83 7.05 -21.84 -3.15
N LEU A 84 7.40 -20.97 -4.10
CA LEU A 84 8.26 -21.27 -5.25
C LEU A 84 9.73 -21.33 -4.82
#